data_AF-A0A359EAM6-F1
#
_entry.id   AF-A0A359EAM6-F1
#
_cell.length_a   1.000
_cell.length_b   1.000
_cell.length_c   1.000
_cell.angle_alpha   90.00
_cell.angle_beta   90.00
_cell.angle_gamma   90.00
#
_symmetry.space_group_name_H-M   'P 1'
#
loop_
_entity.id
_entity.type
_entity.pdbx_description
1 polymer ?
#
loop_
_entity_poly.entity_id
_entity_poly.type
_entity_poly.pdbx_seq_one_letter_code
_entity_poly.pdbx_strand_id
1 'polypeptide(L)'
;MHWIYLSPHLDDVALSLGGLLWQQSQAGEHVAIWTICAGDPPPGDFSPFAESLHARWETGDQSMPTRRAEDIEACRILGAEYLHFEIPDCIYRRSPQSGEYLYASEQDLWVPVHPDETPLIAQIATQIRALLPSQANLVCPLTLGNHVDHRLTRAAAEKLSIPLMFYADYPYVLQAENLRRLDQLKSTVTAISPEAIWAWGQAVAAHQSQISTFWRDPSQMRAAIQAYQQLMGGARLFSGNIYP
;
A
#
# COMPACT_ATOMS: atom_id res chain seq x y z
N MET A 1 2.69 -5.79 21.42
CA MET A 1 3.46 -6.21 20.23
C MET A 1 3.63 -5.01 19.31
N HIS A 2 4.63 -5.06 18.43
CA HIS A 2 4.88 -3.99 17.45
C HIS A 2 4.55 -4.53 16.06
N TRP A 3 3.69 -3.83 15.32
CA TRP A 3 3.25 -4.17 13.99
C TRP A 3 3.63 -3.07 13.02
N ILE A 4 4.39 -3.43 12.00
CA ILE A 4 4.79 -2.53 10.92
C ILE A 4 4.17 -3.02 9.63
N TYR A 5 3.32 -2.20 9.03
CA TYR A 5 2.67 -2.47 7.76
C TYR A 5 3.34 -1.65 6.66
N LEU A 6 4.01 -2.31 5.72
CA LEU A 6 4.61 -1.65 4.56
C LEU A 6 3.52 -1.37 3.54
N SER A 7 3.24 -0.09 3.30
CA SER A 7 2.32 0.39 2.26
C SER A 7 3.13 0.82 1.05
N PRO A 8 2.90 0.27 -0.16
CA PRO A 8 3.53 0.77 -1.37
C PRO A 8 3.21 2.25 -1.59
N HIS A 9 1.92 2.61 -1.55
CA HIS A 9 1.40 3.96 -1.71
C HIS A 9 0.60 4.43 -0.49
N LEU A 10 0.21 5.71 -0.52
CA LEU A 10 -0.44 6.47 0.55
C LEU A 10 -1.93 6.11 0.76
N ASP A 11 -2.28 4.82 0.62
CA ASP A 11 -3.66 4.30 0.72
C ASP A 11 -3.73 2.77 0.85
N ASP A 12 -2.79 2.02 0.23
CA ASP A 12 -2.88 0.56 0.10
C ASP A 12 -3.18 -0.21 1.39
N VAL A 13 -2.49 0.10 2.49
CA VAL A 13 -2.71 -0.59 3.77
C VAL A 13 -4.09 -0.23 4.34
N ALA A 14 -4.49 1.05 4.26
CA ALA A 14 -5.81 1.48 4.69
C ALA A 14 -6.91 0.80 3.87
N LEU A 15 -6.74 0.70 2.54
CA LEU A 15 -7.64 -0.01 1.63
C LEU A 15 -7.72 -1.50 1.92
N SER A 16 -6.59 -2.13 2.21
CA SER A 16 -6.48 -3.60 2.29
C SER A 16 -6.81 -4.18 3.66
N LEU A 17 -6.48 -3.46 4.74
CA LEU A 17 -6.47 -4.00 6.11
C LEU A 17 -6.94 -3.04 7.21
N GLY A 18 -7.49 -1.86 6.89
CA GLY A 18 -7.80 -0.84 7.90
C GLY A 18 -8.56 -1.35 9.13
N GLY A 19 -9.53 -2.25 8.95
CA GLY A 19 -10.28 -2.83 10.07
C GLY A 19 -9.41 -3.64 11.05
N LEU A 20 -8.39 -4.34 10.56
CA LEU A 20 -7.45 -5.07 11.41
C LEU A 20 -6.57 -4.11 12.21
N LEU A 21 -6.01 -3.10 11.54
CA LEU A 21 -5.13 -2.11 12.17
C LEU A 21 -5.87 -1.38 13.29
N TRP A 22 -7.10 -0.94 13.03
CA TRP A 22 -7.92 -0.30 14.06
C TRP A 22 -8.11 -1.20 15.28
N GLN A 23 -8.42 -2.49 15.09
CA GLN A 23 -8.60 -3.41 16.21
C GLN A 23 -7.31 -3.66 17.00
N GLN A 24 -6.18 -3.76 16.33
CA GLN A 24 -4.88 -3.89 16.99
C GLN A 24 -4.59 -2.65 17.84
N SER A 25 -4.81 -1.45 17.30
CA SER A 25 -4.65 -0.20 18.03
C SER A 25 -5.57 -0.14 19.25
N GLN A 26 -6.84 -0.52 19.11
CA GLN A 26 -7.78 -0.58 20.25
C GLN A 26 -7.39 -1.63 21.30
N ALA A 27 -6.68 -2.69 20.91
CA ALA A 27 -6.14 -3.69 21.81
C ALA A 27 -4.85 -3.24 22.54
N GLY A 28 -4.37 -2.01 22.27
CA GLY A 28 -3.15 -1.46 22.87
C GLY A 28 -1.87 -1.94 22.20
N GLU A 29 -1.95 -2.48 20.98
CA GLU A 29 -0.78 -2.83 20.18
C GLU A 29 -0.13 -1.57 19.59
N HIS A 30 1.19 -1.58 19.40
CA HIS A 30 1.88 -0.52 18.68
C HIS A 30 1.79 -0.82 17.18
N VAL A 31 1.01 -0.04 16.45
CA VAL A 31 0.76 -0.20 15.01
C VAL A 31 1.34 0.99 14.25
N ALA A 32 2.17 0.74 13.23
CA ALA A 32 2.65 1.77 12.33
C ALA A 32 2.47 1.39 10.87
N ILE A 33 2.09 2.36 10.04
CA ILE A 33 2.05 2.26 8.59
C ILE A 33 3.29 2.95 8.03
N TRP A 34 4.10 2.21 7.29
CA TRP A 34 5.33 2.69 6.66
C TRP A 34 5.10 2.76 5.16
N THR A 35 4.86 3.97 4.66
CA THR A 35 4.55 4.18 3.25
C THR A 35 5.84 4.40 2.47
N ILE A 36 6.13 3.48 1.54
CA ILE A 36 7.39 3.43 0.79
C ILE A 36 7.45 4.54 -0.25
N CYS A 37 6.43 4.65 -1.11
CA CYS A 37 6.43 5.62 -2.21
C CYS A 37 5.71 6.92 -1.83
N ALA A 38 6.20 7.58 -0.77
CA ALA A 38 5.62 8.82 -0.23
C ALA A 38 6.48 10.08 -0.50
N GLY A 39 7.59 9.93 -1.21
CA GLY A 39 8.55 11.00 -1.49
C GLY A 39 8.04 12.01 -2.50
N ASP A 40 8.61 13.21 -2.44
CA ASP A 40 8.35 14.24 -3.45
C ASP A 40 8.93 13.84 -4.82
N PRO A 41 8.28 14.23 -5.92
CA PRO A 41 8.84 13.99 -7.24
C PRO A 41 10.20 14.69 -7.38
N PRO A 42 11.17 14.08 -8.10
CA PRO A 42 12.44 14.73 -8.36
C PRO A 42 12.24 16.02 -9.20
N PRO A 43 13.14 17.01 -9.09
CA PRO A 43 13.05 18.24 -9.87
C PRO A 43 12.99 17.98 -11.38
N GLY A 44 12.19 18.80 -12.08
CA GLY A 44 12.01 18.73 -13.53
C GLY A 44 10.53 18.64 -13.91
N ASP A 45 10.27 18.52 -15.20
CA ASP A 45 8.90 18.39 -15.71
C ASP A 45 8.30 17.04 -15.31
N PHE A 46 6.97 16.95 -15.33
CA PHE A 46 6.22 15.71 -15.21
C PHE A 46 6.03 15.05 -16.57
N SER A 47 5.87 13.72 -16.57
CA SER A 47 5.47 13.03 -17.79
C SER A 47 4.01 13.38 -18.09
N PRO A 48 3.58 13.37 -19.37
CA PRO A 48 2.16 13.57 -19.70
C PRO A 48 1.24 12.60 -18.94
N PHE A 49 1.73 11.40 -18.63
CA PHE A 49 0.99 10.43 -17.83
C PHE A 49 0.85 10.86 -16.36
N ALA A 50 1.92 11.30 -15.70
CA ALA A 50 1.85 11.83 -14.34
C ALA A 50 0.92 13.05 -14.24
N GLU A 51 0.98 13.98 -15.20
CA GLU A 51 0.06 15.12 -15.28
C GLU A 51 -1.40 14.67 -15.42
N SER A 52 -1.66 13.64 -16.24
CA SER A 52 -3.00 13.08 -16.39
C SER A 52 -3.55 12.49 -15.09
N LEU A 53 -2.70 11.90 -14.25
CA LEU A 53 -3.07 11.38 -12.94
C LEU A 53 -3.32 12.52 -11.94
N HIS A 54 -2.48 13.57 -11.93
CA HIS A 54 -2.73 14.77 -11.10
C HIS A 54 -4.06 15.43 -11.42
N ALA A 55 -4.42 15.49 -12.70
CA ALA A 55 -5.72 16.00 -13.15
C ALA A 55 -6.87 15.10 -12.67
N ARG A 56 -6.73 13.77 -12.77
CA ARG A 56 -7.73 12.80 -12.29
C ARG A 56 -7.94 12.88 -10.78
N TRP A 57 -6.87 13.08 -10.02
CA TRP A 57 -6.89 13.20 -8.57
C TRP A 57 -7.31 14.60 -8.08
N GLU A 58 -7.46 15.56 -9.00
CA GLU A 58 -7.80 16.96 -8.71
C GLU A 58 -6.82 17.64 -7.73
N THR A 59 -5.57 17.15 -7.68
CA THR A 59 -4.55 17.66 -6.75
C THR A 59 -3.61 18.70 -7.36
N GLY A 60 -3.51 18.74 -8.70
CA GLY A 60 -2.51 19.52 -9.41
C GLY A 60 -1.08 19.27 -8.89
N ASP A 61 -0.26 20.31 -8.83
CA ASP A 61 1.13 20.27 -8.37
C ASP A 61 1.30 19.87 -6.88
N GLN A 62 0.21 19.86 -6.11
CA GLN A 62 0.21 19.50 -4.69
C GLN A 62 -0.15 18.03 -4.44
N SER A 63 0.01 17.17 -5.46
CA SER A 63 -0.36 15.74 -5.39
C SER A 63 0.23 15.03 -4.17
N MET A 64 1.55 15.05 -4.00
CA MET A 64 2.19 14.34 -2.89
C MET A 64 1.91 14.96 -1.51
N PRO A 65 2.00 16.30 -1.31
CA PRO A 65 1.59 16.90 -0.04
C PRO A 65 0.14 16.60 0.35
N THR A 66 -0.79 16.64 -0.61
CA THR A 66 -2.20 16.32 -0.37
C THR A 66 -2.38 14.87 0.05
N ARG A 67 -1.84 13.93 -0.73
CA ARG A 67 -1.95 12.50 -0.44
C ARG A 67 -1.30 12.12 0.90
N ARG A 68 -0.21 12.79 1.30
CA ARG A 68 0.40 12.59 2.63
C ARG A 68 -0.51 13.07 3.76
N ALA A 69 -1.16 14.22 3.59
CA ALA A 69 -2.11 14.72 4.58
C ALA A 69 -3.33 13.79 4.73
N GLU A 70 -3.82 13.24 3.62
CA GLU A 70 -4.88 12.22 3.61
C GLU A 70 -4.46 10.96 4.36
N ASP A 71 -3.26 10.43 4.09
CA ASP A 71 -2.71 9.24 4.75
C ASP A 71 -2.49 9.45 6.26
N ILE A 72 -2.02 10.64 6.67
CA ILE A 72 -1.89 10.99 8.09
C ILE A 72 -3.25 10.96 8.79
N GLU A 73 -4.30 11.48 8.14
CA GLU A 73 -5.65 11.44 8.69
C GLU A 73 -6.19 10.00 8.76
N ALA A 74 -5.95 9.18 7.73
CA ALA A 74 -6.30 7.76 7.75
C ALA A 74 -5.60 7.03 8.90
N CYS A 75 -4.29 7.22 9.06
CA CYS A 75 -3.51 6.66 10.17
C CYS A 75 -4.08 7.09 11.53
N ARG A 76 -4.43 8.38 11.68
CA ARG A 76 -5.05 8.92 12.90
C ARG A 76 -6.39 8.23 13.22
N ILE A 77 -7.24 8.01 12.21
CA ILE A 77 -8.52 7.29 12.36
C ILE A 77 -8.29 5.84 12.80
N LEU A 78 -7.28 5.18 12.23
CA LEU A 78 -6.90 3.79 12.56
C LEU A 78 -6.15 3.65 13.89
N GLY A 79 -5.76 4.76 14.52
CA GLY A 79 -4.91 4.75 15.71
C GLY A 79 -3.50 4.25 15.45
N ALA A 80 -3.04 4.31 14.19
CA ALA A 80 -1.71 3.90 13.78
C ALA A 80 -0.75 5.09 13.70
N GLU A 81 0.52 4.85 14.03
CA GLU A 81 1.62 5.75 13.70
C GLU A 81 1.90 5.72 12.19
N TYR A 82 2.49 6.78 11.65
CA TYR A 82 2.89 6.84 10.23
C TYR A 82 4.38 7.10 10.09
N LEU A 83 4.96 6.54 9.03
CA LEU A 83 6.29 6.89 8.54
C LEU A 83 6.24 6.97 7.02
N HIS A 84 6.62 8.12 6.47
CA HIS A 84 6.69 8.34 5.03
C HIS A 84 8.14 8.29 4.57
N PHE A 85 8.46 7.37 3.67
CA PHE A 85 9.78 7.29 3.04
C PHE A 85 9.89 8.31 1.91
N GLU A 86 11.11 8.79 1.65
CA GLU A 86 11.40 9.78 0.61
C GLU A 86 11.60 9.14 -0.79
N ILE A 87 10.95 7.99 -1.05
CA ILE A 87 11.00 7.36 -2.38
C ILE A 87 9.84 7.90 -3.23
N PRO A 88 10.10 8.44 -4.44
CA PRO A 88 9.02 8.89 -5.32
C PRO A 88 8.18 7.72 -5.85
N ASP A 89 6.88 7.96 -6.04
CA ASP A 89 5.98 7.07 -6.81
C ASP A 89 6.56 6.78 -8.21
N CYS A 90 6.32 5.57 -8.73
CA CYS A 90 6.86 5.08 -10.00
C CYS A 90 6.64 6.04 -11.17
N ILE A 91 5.51 6.74 -11.19
CA ILE A 91 5.15 7.70 -12.25
C ILE A 91 6.11 8.90 -12.34
N TYR A 92 6.92 9.13 -11.30
CA TYR A 92 7.92 10.20 -11.24
C TYR A 92 9.35 9.72 -11.44
N ARG A 93 9.58 8.39 -11.46
CA ARG A 93 10.94 7.85 -11.46
C ARG A 93 11.53 7.80 -12.87
N ARG A 94 12.81 8.11 -12.95
CA ARG A 94 13.59 8.18 -14.19
C ARG A 94 14.76 7.20 -14.14
N SER A 95 15.15 6.67 -15.29
CA SER A 95 16.38 5.89 -15.42
C SER A 95 17.56 6.79 -15.07
N PRO A 96 18.44 6.41 -14.12
CA PRO A 96 19.66 7.16 -13.86
C PRO A 96 20.65 7.11 -15.03
N GLN A 97 20.47 6.19 -15.98
CA GLN A 97 21.31 6.05 -17.17
C GLN A 97 20.85 6.95 -18.33
N SER A 98 19.54 6.96 -18.65
CA SER A 98 19.00 7.71 -19.79
C SER A 98 18.33 9.05 -19.41
N GLY A 99 17.88 9.20 -18.16
CA GLY A 99 17.06 10.34 -17.72
C GLY A 99 15.59 10.27 -18.15
N GLU A 100 15.21 9.25 -18.92
CA GLU A 100 13.83 9.00 -19.35
C GLU A 100 12.99 8.46 -18.19
N TYR A 101 11.68 8.72 -18.21
CA TYR A 101 10.77 8.13 -17.23
C TYR A 101 10.72 6.61 -17.41
N LEU A 102 10.78 5.88 -16.29
CA LEU A 102 10.72 4.42 -16.29
C LEU A 102 9.29 3.92 -16.54
N TYR A 103 8.30 4.67 -16.06
CA TYR A 103 6.88 4.30 -16.09
C TYR A 103 6.06 5.48 -16.59
N ALA A 104 5.88 5.57 -17.91
CA ALA A 104 5.31 6.74 -18.58
C ALA A 104 3.91 6.47 -19.15
N SER A 105 3.32 5.32 -18.83
CA SER A 105 1.97 4.93 -19.26
C SER A 105 1.30 4.00 -18.25
N GLU A 106 -0.02 3.85 -18.38
CA GLU A 106 -0.81 2.92 -17.57
C GLU A 106 -0.32 1.48 -17.71
N GLN A 107 0.13 1.08 -18.90
CA GLN A 107 0.62 -0.29 -19.14
C GLN A 107 1.91 -0.56 -18.38
N ASP A 108 2.77 0.45 -18.25
CA ASP A 108 4.08 0.32 -17.58
C ASP A 108 3.92 0.06 -16.08
N LEU A 109 2.79 0.42 -15.48
CA LEU A 109 2.54 0.20 -14.05
C LEU A 109 2.45 -1.29 -13.67
N TRP A 110 2.17 -2.18 -14.62
CA TRP A 110 1.83 -3.59 -14.38
C TRP A 110 2.91 -4.57 -14.84
N VAL A 111 4.08 -4.07 -15.19
CA VAL A 111 5.23 -4.87 -15.67
C VAL A 111 6.14 -5.29 -14.50
N PRO A 112 7.15 -6.17 -14.72
CA PRO A 112 8.19 -6.39 -13.73
C PRO A 112 8.93 -5.09 -13.40
N VAL A 113 9.44 -4.97 -12.16
CA VAL A 113 10.26 -3.83 -11.74
C VAL A 113 11.43 -3.65 -12.70
N HIS A 114 11.62 -2.42 -13.19
CA HIS A 114 12.65 -2.11 -14.17
C HIS A 114 14.06 -2.43 -13.61
N PRO A 115 14.97 -3.05 -14.40
CA PRO A 115 16.30 -3.45 -13.91
C PRO A 115 17.12 -2.33 -13.27
N ASP A 116 16.97 -1.08 -13.76
CA ASP A 116 17.64 0.11 -13.21
C ASP A 116 17.25 0.40 -11.75
N GLU A 117 16.14 -0.16 -11.26
CA GLU A 117 15.66 0.01 -9.89
C GLU A 117 16.19 -1.07 -8.93
N THR A 118 17.02 -2.00 -9.41
CA THR A 118 17.67 -2.99 -8.54
C THR A 118 18.41 -2.35 -7.35
N PRO A 119 19.17 -1.25 -7.52
CA PRO A 119 19.79 -0.53 -6.40
C PRO A 119 18.76 0.08 -5.45
N LEU A 120 17.63 0.57 -5.96
CA LEU A 120 16.55 1.16 -5.16
C LEU A 120 15.94 0.13 -4.20
N ILE A 121 15.72 -1.11 -4.65
CA ILE A 121 15.25 -2.20 -3.78
C ILE A 121 16.21 -2.43 -2.60
N ALA A 122 17.53 -2.41 -2.85
CA ALA A 122 18.53 -2.58 -1.81
C ALA A 122 18.59 -1.38 -0.85
N GLN A 123 18.43 -0.16 -1.37
CA GLN A 123 18.34 1.06 -0.57
C GLN A 123 17.13 1.01 0.37
N ILE A 124 15.94 0.67 -0.13
CA ILE A 124 14.72 0.59 0.68
C ILE A 124 14.87 -0.49 1.75
N ALA A 125 15.40 -1.67 1.41
CA ALA A 125 15.67 -2.72 2.39
C ALA A 125 16.63 -2.25 3.50
N THR A 126 17.66 -1.45 3.15
CA THR A 126 18.61 -0.88 4.12
C THR A 126 17.92 0.13 5.04
N GLN A 127 17.07 1.01 4.49
CA GLN A 127 16.32 1.99 5.28
C GLN A 127 15.31 1.30 6.22
N ILE A 128 14.55 0.33 5.72
CA ILE A 128 13.63 -0.48 6.55
C ILE A 128 14.42 -1.15 7.67
N ARG A 129 15.56 -1.80 7.36
CA ARG A 129 16.40 -2.47 8.37
C ARG A 129 16.84 -1.53 9.47
N ALA A 130 17.27 -0.33 9.12
CA ALA A 130 17.82 0.64 10.07
C ALA A 130 16.78 1.13 11.08
N LEU A 131 15.50 1.16 10.67
CA LEU A 131 14.40 1.66 11.48
C LEU A 131 13.63 0.54 12.20
N LEU A 132 13.68 -0.69 11.67
CA LEU A 132 12.83 -1.79 12.14
C LEU A 132 13.16 -2.22 13.58
N PRO A 133 12.20 -2.18 14.51
CA PRO A 133 12.40 -2.69 15.86
C PRO A 133 12.71 -4.21 15.84
N SER A 134 13.59 -4.67 16.73
CA SER A 134 14.09 -6.05 16.74
C SER A 134 13.04 -7.16 16.90
N GLN A 135 11.85 -6.82 17.40
CA GLN A 135 10.73 -7.75 17.62
C GLN A 135 9.43 -7.30 16.93
N ALA A 136 9.55 -6.51 15.87
CA ALA A 136 8.40 -6.10 15.08
C ALA A 136 7.89 -7.22 14.17
N ASN A 137 6.56 -7.36 14.11
CA ASN A 137 5.86 -8.10 13.08
C ASN A 137 5.83 -7.25 11.80
N LEU A 138 6.50 -7.70 10.74
CA LEU A 138 6.53 -6.99 9.47
C LEU A 138 5.52 -7.59 8.50
N VAL A 139 4.60 -6.75 8.03
CA VAL A 139 3.56 -7.12 7.06
C VAL A 139 3.79 -6.33 5.76
N CYS A 140 3.78 -7.01 4.61
CA CYS A 140 4.00 -6.39 3.30
C CYS A 140 2.95 -6.88 2.27
N PRO A 141 2.80 -6.24 1.11
CA PRO A 141 1.84 -6.67 0.09
C PRO A 141 2.15 -8.07 -0.46
N LEU A 142 1.10 -8.82 -0.81
CA LEU A 142 1.22 -10.02 -1.65
C LEU A 142 1.58 -9.69 -3.09
N THR A 143 1.37 -8.44 -3.50
CA THR A 143 1.55 -7.89 -4.85
C THR A 143 0.56 -8.45 -5.86
N LEU A 144 -0.66 -8.73 -5.41
CA LEU A 144 -1.79 -9.03 -6.29
C LEU A 144 -2.04 -7.81 -7.19
N GLY A 145 -2.33 -8.05 -8.47
CA GLY A 145 -2.47 -6.97 -9.46
C GLY A 145 -1.18 -6.58 -10.16
N ASN A 146 -0.01 -7.00 -9.67
CA ASN A 146 1.30 -6.85 -10.33
C ASN A 146 1.83 -5.42 -10.46
N HIS A 147 1.32 -4.45 -9.69
CA HIS A 147 1.84 -3.08 -9.70
C HIS A 147 3.34 -3.03 -9.37
N VAL A 148 4.11 -2.24 -10.11
CA VAL A 148 5.58 -2.13 -9.98
C VAL A 148 6.01 -1.75 -8.56
N ASP A 149 5.33 -0.79 -7.93
CA ASP A 149 5.66 -0.36 -6.55
C ASP A 149 5.30 -1.38 -5.47
N HIS A 150 4.25 -2.19 -5.69
CA HIS A 150 3.93 -3.30 -4.79
C HIS A 150 5.03 -4.36 -4.88
N ARG A 151 5.46 -4.71 -6.09
CA ARG A 151 6.57 -5.64 -6.34
C ARG A 151 7.88 -5.12 -5.73
N LEU A 152 8.19 -3.84 -5.90
CA LEU A 152 9.38 -3.19 -5.36
C LEU A 152 9.38 -3.20 -3.82
N THR A 153 8.24 -2.86 -3.21
CA THR A 153 8.03 -2.91 -1.76
C THR A 153 8.24 -4.31 -1.20
N ARG A 154 7.59 -5.32 -1.81
CA ARG A 154 7.74 -6.72 -1.40
C ARG A 154 9.17 -7.21 -1.60
N ALA A 155 9.82 -6.90 -2.72
CA ALA A 155 11.20 -7.29 -2.97
C ALA A 155 12.17 -6.70 -1.95
N ALA A 156 11.93 -5.46 -1.50
CA ALA A 156 12.72 -4.83 -0.44
C ALA A 156 12.50 -5.52 0.92
N ALA A 157 11.26 -5.88 1.25
CA ALA A 157 10.94 -6.63 2.46
C ALA A 157 11.58 -8.03 2.46
N GLU A 158 11.53 -8.76 1.35
CA GLU A 158 12.10 -10.10 1.21
C GLU A 158 13.63 -10.10 1.35
N LYS A 159 14.32 -9.03 0.91
CA LYS A 159 15.76 -8.85 1.16
C LYS A 159 16.13 -8.81 2.64
N LEU A 160 15.19 -8.52 3.53
CA LEU A 160 15.46 -8.54 4.96
C LEU A 160 15.70 -9.97 5.48
N SER A 161 15.32 -11.03 4.77
CA SER A 161 15.57 -12.41 5.26
C SER A 161 15.09 -12.63 6.71
N ILE A 162 13.99 -11.99 7.10
CA ILE A 162 13.28 -12.18 8.36
C ILE A 162 11.90 -12.79 8.08
N PRO A 163 11.21 -13.35 9.07
CA PRO A 163 9.83 -13.78 8.88
C PRO A 163 8.94 -12.61 8.43
N LEU A 164 8.20 -12.81 7.35
CA LEU A 164 7.25 -11.85 6.81
C LEU A 164 5.82 -12.39 6.90
N MET A 165 4.88 -11.48 7.11
CA MET A 165 3.47 -11.70 6.85
C MET A 165 3.07 -10.89 5.62
N PHE A 166 1.99 -11.31 4.98
CA PHE A 166 1.52 -10.68 3.76
C PHE A 166 0.04 -10.34 3.83
N TYR A 167 -0.35 -9.25 3.17
CA TYR A 167 -1.76 -8.87 3.01
C TYR A 167 -2.18 -8.96 1.55
N ALA A 168 -3.47 -9.22 1.32
CA ALA A 168 -4.03 -9.22 -0.02
C ALA A 168 -4.35 -7.79 -0.46
N ASP A 169 -3.77 -7.39 -1.58
CA ASP A 169 -3.83 -6.03 -2.12
C ASP A 169 -5.24 -5.72 -2.64
N TYR A 170 -5.96 -4.81 -1.97
CA TYR A 170 -7.25 -4.31 -2.45
C TYR A 170 -7.03 -3.12 -3.41
N PRO A 171 -7.81 -2.98 -4.51
CA PRO A 171 -8.90 -3.84 -4.96
C PRO A 171 -8.46 -5.04 -5.81
N TYR A 172 -7.16 -5.18 -6.09
CA TYR A 172 -6.63 -6.18 -7.03
C TYR A 172 -7.00 -7.63 -6.68
N VAL A 173 -7.12 -7.92 -5.38
CA VAL A 173 -7.59 -9.20 -4.84
C VAL A 173 -8.96 -9.62 -5.39
N LEU A 174 -9.82 -8.69 -5.78
CA LEU A 174 -11.18 -8.98 -6.24
C LEU A 174 -11.23 -9.70 -7.60
N GLN A 175 -10.11 -9.78 -8.32
CA GLN A 175 -10.01 -10.58 -9.55
C GLN A 175 -10.10 -12.08 -9.20
N ALA A 176 -10.85 -12.84 -10.00
CA ALA A 176 -11.19 -14.23 -9.68
C ALA A 176 -9.95 -15.14 -9.57
N GLU A 177 -8.93 -14.91 -10.37
CA GLU A 177 -7.64 -15.58 -10.33
C GLU A 177 -6.87 -15.32 -9.03
N ASN A 178 -6.94 -14.09 -8.50
CA ASN A 178 -6.28 -13.72 -7.27
C ASN A 178 -6.98 -14.37 -6.06
N LEU A 179 -8.32 -14.38 -6.03
CA LEU A 179 -9.07 -15.12 -5.01
C LEU A 179 -8.72 -16.62 -5.00
N ARG A 180 -8.69 -17.27 -6.17
CA ARG A 180 -8.28 -18.68 -6.29
C ARG A 180 -6.86 -18.93 -5.79
N ARG A 181 -5.94 -17.99 -6.01
CA ARG A 181 -4.57 -18.06 -5.49
C ARG A 181 -4.55 -17.98 -3.96
N LEU A 182 -5.36 -17.10 -3.36
CA LEU A 182 -5.42 -16.95 -1.90
C LEU A 182 -5.91 -18.20 -1.17
N ASP A 183 -6.83 -18.97 -1.76
CA ASP A 183 -7.35 -20.21 -1.17
C ASP A 183 -6.27 -21.30 -1.00
N GLN A 184 -5.16 -21.18 -1.73
CA GLN A 184 -4.02 -22.10 -1.63
C GLN A 184 -2.99 -21.69 -0.58
N LEU A 185 -3.11 -20.46 -0.04
CA LEU A 185 -2.15 -19.90 0.90
C LEU A 185 -2.61 -20.09 2.34
N LYS A 186 -1.65 -20.41 3.22
CA LYS A 186 -1.91 -20.43 4.66
C LYS A 186 -2.13 -19.00 5.14
N SER A 187 -3.23 -18.78 5.86
CA SER A 187 -3.56 -17.50 6.46
C SER A 187 -4.06 -17.64 7.90
N THR A 188 -3.86 -16.57 8.65
CA THR A 188 -4.56 -16.33 9.92
C THR A 188 -5.70 -15.37 9.65
N VAL A 189 -6.90 -15.71 10.13
CA VAL A 189 -8.10 -14.90 9.94
C VAL A 189 -8.48 -14.24 11.26
N THR A 190 -8.68 -12.93 11.22
CA THR A 190 -9.18 -12.13 12.35
C THR A 190 -10.58 -11.65 12.04
N ALA A 191 -11.54 -11.96 12.90
CA ALA A 191 -12.88 -11.42 12.80
C ALA A 191 -12.84 -9.89 12.99
N ILE A 192 -13.55 -9.17 12.12
CA ILE A 192 -13.62 -7.71 12.18
C ILE A 192 -14.99 -7.30 12.74
N SER A 193 -14.95 -6.54 13.83
CA SER A 193 -16.09 -5.97 14.54
C SER A 193 -16.80 -4.89 13.71
N PRO A 194 -18.09 -4.63 13.97
CA PRO A 194 -18.82 -3.55 13.32
C PRO A 194 -18.14 -2.18 13.47
N GLU A 195 -17.59 -1.88 14.65
CA GLU A 195 -16.88 -0.63 14.94
C GLU A 195 -15.62 -0.49 14.09
N ALA A 196 -14.89 -1.60 13.91
CA ALA A 196 -13.70 -1.64 13.07
C ALA A 196 -14.03 -1.51 11.57
N ILE A 197 -15.13 -2.11 11.10
CA ILE A 197 -15.61 -1.91 9.72
C ILE A 197 -15.96 -0.43 9.48
N TRP A 198 -16.62 0.20 10.45
CA TRP A 198 -16.96 1.62 10.36
C TRP A 198 -15.69 2.49 10.31
N ALA A 199 -14.74 2.28 11.23
CA ALA A 199 -13.48 3.02 11.25
C ALA A 199 -12.66 2.79 9.98
N TRP A 200 -12.66 1.56 9.45
CA TRP A 200 -12.02 1.23 8.17
C TRP A 200 -12.60 2.05 7.01
N GLY A 201 -13.93 2.10 6.88
CA GLY A 201 -14.58 2.93 5.87
C GLY A 201 -14.25 4.42 6.02
N GLN A 202 -14.10 4.92 7.25
CA GLN A 202 -13.71 6.31 7.50
C GLN A 202 -12.25 6.59 7.14
N ALA A 203 -11.33 5.66 7.43
CA ALA A 203 -9.93 5.77 7.03
C ALA A 203 -9.80 5.78 5.50
N VAL A 204 -10.49 4.89 4.80
CA VAL A 204 -10.52 4.89 3.32
C VAL A 204 -11.10 6.19 2.78
N ALA A 205 -12.15 6.73 3.41
CA ALA A 205 -12.73 8.02 3.02
C ALA A 205 -11.79 9.22 3.19
N ALA A 206 -10.74 9.11 4.01
CA ALA A 206 -9.77 10.18 4.18
C ALA A 206 -8.91 10.38 2.92
N HIS A 207 -8.72 9.33 2.10
CA HIS A 207 -8.02 9.39 0.81
C HIS A 207 -8.93 9.93 -0.30
N GLN A 208 -9.39 11.18 -0.16
CA GLN A 208 -10.35 11.81 -1.06
C GLN A 208 -9.89 11.79 -2.52
N SER A 209 -8.59 12.04 -2.74
CA SER A 209 -7.95 11.99 -4.07
C SER A 209 -8.04 10.61 -4.76
N GLN A 210 -8.25 9.54 -3.99
CA GLN A 210 -8.29 8.16 -4.49
C GLN A 210 -9.71 7.60 -4.61
N ILE A 211 -10.73 8.30 -4.08
CA ILE A 211 -12.11 7.84 -4.17
C ILE A 211 -12.55 7.72 -5.63
N SER A 212 -12.35 8.75 -6.44
CA SER A 212 -12.76 8.78 -7.85
C SER A 212 -12.02 7.75 -8.73
N THR A 213 -10.86 7.27 -8.27
CA THR A 213 -10.08 6.23 -8.94
C THR A 213 -10.78 4.87 -8.90
N PHE A 214 -11.42 4.54 -7.77
CA PHE A 214 -12.00 3.20 -7.55
C PHE A 214 -13.53 3.20 -7.46
N TRP A 215 -14.13 4.34 -7.09
CA TRP A 215 -15.55 4.46 -6.81
C TRP A 215 -16.10 5.78 -7.31
N ARG A 216 -17.42 5.81 -7.55
CA ARG A 216 -18.12 7.03 -7.93
C ARG A 216 -18.25 8.01 -6.78
N ASP A 217 -18.46 7.50 -5.56
CA ASP A 217 -18.71 8.30 -4.36
C ASP A 217 -18.40 7.53 -3.06
N PRO A 218 -18.32 8.23 -1.91
CA PRO A 218 -18.03 7.60 -0.62
C PRO A 218 -19.06 6.57 -0.14
N SER A 219 -20.29 6.56 -0.68
CA SER A 219 -21.30 5.56 -0.29
C SER A 219 -21.01 4.22 -0.96
N GLN A 220 -20.66 4.24 -2.25
CA GLN A 220 -20.23 3.05 -2.98
C GLN A 220 -18.94 2.48 -2.39
N MET A 221 -17.99 3.34 -2.02
CA MET A 221 -16.75 2.92 -1.35
C MET A 221 -17.04 2.13 -0.06
N ARG A 222 -17.89 2.67 0.84
CA ARG A 222 -18.20 2.00 2.12
C ARG A 222 -18.88 0.65 1.89
N ALA A 223 -19.80 0.57 0.92
CA ALA A 223 -20.43 -0.68 0.54
C ALA A 223 -19.41 -1.70 0.01
N ALA A 224 -18.41 -1.25 -0.76
CA ALA A 224 -17.36 -2.10 -1.29
C ALA A 224 -16.42 -2.64 -0.18
N ILE A 225 -16.05 -1.83 0.81
CA ILE A 225 -15.27 -2.27 1.97
C ILE A 225 -16.04 -3.31 2.79
N GLN A 226 -17.34 -3.09 3.02
CA GLN A 226 -18.19 -4.08 3.71
C GLN A 226 -18.30 -5.39 2.93
N ALA A 227 -18.50 -5.32 1.61
CA ALA A 227 -18.53 -6.49 0.74
C ALA A 227 -17.19 -7.25 0.73
N TYR A 228 -16.07 -6.54 0.71
CA TYR A 228 -14.73 -7.13 0.76
C TYR A 228 -14.49 -7.87 2.08
N GLN A 229 -14.83 -7.25 3.21
CA GLN A 229 -14.72 -7.89 4.52
C GLN A 229 -15.55 -9.19 4.59
N GLN A 230 -16.76 -9.18 4.04
CA GLN A 230 -17.63 -10.36 3.98
C GLN A 230 -17.05 -11.46 3.08
N LEU A 231 -16.56 -11.09 1.90
CA LEU A 231 -15.93 -12.01 0.94
C LEU A 231 -14.73 -12.73 1.58
N MET A 232 -13.89 -11.99 2.31
CA MET A 232 -12.71 -12.54 2.96
C MET A 232 -13.03 -13.28 4.27
N GLY A 233 -14.23 -13.12 4.83
CA GLY A 233 -14.62 -13.71 6.11
C GLY A 233 -13.89 -13.12 7.32
N GLY A 234 -13.39 -11.87 7.20
CA GLY A 234 -12.49 -11.22 8.15
C GLY A 234 -11.18 -10.74 7.50
N ALA A 235 -10.32 -10.10 8.29
CA ALA A 235 -9.00 -9.71 7.81
C ALA A 235 -8.06 -10.92 7.80
N ARG A 236 -7.32 -11.09 6.71
CA ARG A 236 -6.39 -12.22 6.54
C ARG A 236 -4.95 -11.73 6.45
N LEU A 237 -4.08 -12.35 7.24
CA LEU A 237 -2.63 -12.25 7.09
C LEU A 237 -2.09 -13.60 6.62
N PHE A 238 -1.35 -13.59 5.51
CA PHE A 238 -0.79 -14.77 4.87
C PHE A 238 0.65 -15.00 5.32
N SER A 239 1.08 -16.26 5.40
CA SER A 239 2.44 -16.63 5.80
C SER A 239 2.87 -17.97 5.17
N GLY A 240 4.17 -18.25 5.17
CA GLY A 240 4.75 -19.49 4.65
C GLY A 240 5.44 -19.31 3.29
N ASN A 241 5.58 -20.40 2.51
CA ASN A 241 6.18 -20.36 1.17
C ASN A 241 5.22 -19.70 0.18
N ILE A 242 5.26 -18.37 0.13
CA ILE A 242 4.49 -17.57 -0.83
C ILE A 242 5.34 -17.40 -2.09
N TYR A 243 5.26 -18.35 -3.02
CA TYR A 243 5.88 -18.18 -4.33
C TYR A 243 5.21 -17.00 -5.07
N PRO A 244 5.98 -16.12 -5.74
CA PRO A 244 5.44 -15.03 -6.55
C PRO A 244 4.57 -15.53 -7.72
#